data_AF-A0A1G1Q3V6-F1
#
_entry.id   AF-A0A1G1Q3V6-F1
#
_cell.length_a   1.000
_cell.length_b   1.000
_cell.length_c   1.000
_cell.angle_alpha   90.00
_cell.angle_beta   90.00
_cell.angle_gamma   90.00
#
_symmetry.space_group_name_H-M   'P 1'
#
loop_
_entity.id
_entity.type
_entity.pdbx_description
1 polymer ?
#
loop_
_entity_poly.entity_id
_entity_poly.type
_entity_poly.pdbx_seq_one_letter_code
_entity_poly.pdbx_strand_id
1 'polypeptide(L)'
;MELITEADDRRYYVHYLNAAPSNFLKFAGQPFVVLVYTDRDNFSQERLHALARYLIECNARYVVCAGDASERTHDIFDEIISHGHWDQKRGEAILTTWHAKETPEEIVFHFVNAAHPERSIPKIGLLLFDHADATAHRFVACIRKTPAQE
;
A
#
# COMPACT_ATOMS: atom_id res chain seq x y z
N MET A 1 13.99 7.99 -3.91
CA MET A 1 13.23 7.15 -4.86
C MET A 1 14.19 6.66 -5.91
N GLU A 2 14.29 5.35 -6.10
CA GLU A 2 15.20 4.68 -7.04
C GLU A 2 14.37 3.83 -8.01
N LEU A 3 14.70 3.83 -9.30
CA LEU A 3 14.04 2.96 -10.29
C LEU A 3 14.63 1.55 -10.15
N ILE A 4 13.79 0.57 -9.84
CA ILE A 4 14.19 -0.84 -9.73
C ILE A 4 14.24 -1.47 -11.13
N THR A 5 13.17 -1.32 -11.91
CA THR A 5 13.02 -1.96 -13.21
C THR A 5 11.98 -1.26 -14.10
N GLU A 6 12.02 -1.57 -15.39
CA GLU A 6 11.01 -1.22 -16.39
C GLU A 6 10.52 -2.50 -17.07
N ALA A 7 9.20 -2.67 -17.19
CA ALA A 7 8.58 -3.80 -17.89
C ALA A 7 7.20 -3.39 -18.43
N ASP A 8 6.86 -3.79 -19.66
CA ASP A 8 5.54 -3.57 -20.29
C ASP A 8 5.02 -2.13 -20.18
N ASP A 9 5.86 -1.14 -20.53
CA ASP A 9 5.60 0.31 -20.40
C ASP A 9 5.31 0.79 -18.96
N ARG A 10 5.77 0.03 -17.95
CA ARG A 10 5.65 0.36 -16.54
C ARG A 10 7.02 0.56 -15.95
N ARG A 11 7.10 1.55 -15.05
CA ARG A 11 8.28 1.81 -14.21
C ARG A 11 7.98 1.38 -12.79
N TYR A 12 8.96 0.78 -12.15
CA TYR A 12 8.86 0.26 -10.79
C TYR A 12 9.90 0.97 -9.95
N TYR A 13 9.46 1.61 -8.86
CA TYR A 13 10.36 2.36 -7.98
C TYR A 13 10.45 1.71 -6.61
N VAL A 14 11.56 1.96 -5.91
CA VAL A 14 11.73 1.70 -4.48
C VAL A 14 11.95 3.03 -3.76
N HIS A 15 11.38 3.13 -2.56
CA HIS A 15 11.62 4.25 -1.67
C HIS A 15 11.76 3.78 -0.24
N TYR A 16 13.01 3.55 0.19
CA TYR A 16 13.34 3.27 1.58
C TYR A 16 13.02 4.48 2.47
N LEU A 17 12.41 4.27 3.64
CA LEU A 17 12.25 5.34 4.65
C LEU A 17 12.90 4.90 5.94
N ASN A 18 13.52 5.83 6.67
CA ASN A 18 14.11 5.52 7.97
C ASN A 18 13.25 6.08 9.14
N ALA A 19 12.05 6.60 8.87
CA ALA A 19 11.17 7.20 9.87
C ALA A 19 9.69 7.19 9.44
N ALA A 20 8.80 7.47 10.40
CA ALA A 20 7.35 7.53 10.19
C ALA A 20 6.97 8.53 9.06
N PRO A 21 5.93 8.22 8.27
CA PRO A 21 5.70 8.82 6.96
C PRO A 21 5.03 10.21 7.05
N SER A 22 5.73 11.25 7.52
CA SER A 22 5.16 12.61 7.47
C SER A 22 5.13 13.21 6.05
N ASN A 23 5.89 12.64 5.10
CA ASN A 23 6.02 13.15 3.72
C ASN A 23 5.97 12.05 2.64
N PHE A 24 5.53 10.84 2.97
CA PHE A 24 5.75 9.61 2.19
C PHE A 24 5.16 9.64 0.77
N LEU A 25 3.97 10.21 0.58
CA LEU A 25 3.27 10.15 -0.71
C LEU A 25 2.47 11.42 -0.95
N LYS A 26 3.11 12.44 -1.50
CA LYS A 26 2.36 13.43 -2.30
C LYS A 26 2.03 12.81 -3.67
N PHE A 27 1.38 11.64 -3.68
CA PHE A 27 0.56 11.28 -4.83
C PHE A 27 -0.51 12.35 -4.86
N ALA A 28 -0.37 13.37 -5.70
CA ALA A 28 -1.13 14.63 -5.71
C ALA A 28 -2.67 14.47 -5.68
N GLY A 29 -3.24 14.00 -4.56
CA GLY A 29 -4.63 13.57 -4.41
C GLY A 29 -5.05 12.38 -5.26
N GLN A 30 -4.15 11.70 -5.98
CA GLN A 30 -4.55 10.69 -6.98
C GLN A 30 -4.79 9.31 -6.36
N PRO A 31 -5.85 8.58 -6.78
CA PRO A 31 -6.10 7.21 -6.33
C PRO A 31 -4.90 6.29 -6.55
N PHE A 32 -4.60 5.43 -5.58
CA PHE A 32 -3.59 4.39 -5.73
C PHE A 32 -3.97 3.09 -5.01
N VAL A 33 -3.39 2.00 -5.48
CA VAL A 33 -3.47 0.66 -4.85
C VAL A 33 -2.22 0.45 -4.01
N VAL A 34 -2.34 -0.15 -2.83
CA VAL A 34 -1.22 -0.37 -1.92
C VAL A 34 -1.13 -1.79 -1.37
N LEU A 35 0.06 -2.39 -1.38
CA LEU A 35 0.36 -3.66 -0.71
C LEU A 35 1.14 -3.38 0.57
N VAL A 36 0.55 -3.68 1.71
CA VAL A 36 1.11 -3.54 3.07
C VAL A 36 1.51 -4.91 3.58
N TYR A 37 2.81 -5.19 3.64
CA TYR A 37 3.33 -6.48 4.12
C TYR A 37 3.81 -6.39 5.56
N THR A 38 3.08 -6.95 6.52
CA THR A 38 3.34 -6.85 7.96
C THR A 38 3.66 -8.20 8.60
N ASP A 39 4.76 -8.23 9.33
CA ASP A 39 5.19 -9.36 10.16
C ASP A 39 4.80 -9.13 11.64
N ARG A 40 4.60 -10.21 12.41
CA ARG A 40 3.94 -10.24 13.73
C ARG A 40 4.52 -9.30 14.78
N ASP A 41 5.82 -9.01 14.73
CA ASP A 41 6.52 -8.28 15.79
C ASP A 41 6.92 -6.83 15.43
N ASN A 42 6.64 -6.38 14.20
CA ASN A 42 7.28 -5.18 13.68
C ASN A 42 6.54 -3.86 13.94
N PHE A 43 5.26 -3.91 14.30
CA PHE A 43 4.46 -2.71 14.50
C PHE A 43 3.62 -2.77 15.78
N SER A 44 3.66 -1.68 16.54
CA SER A 44 2.61 -1.42 17.52
C SER A 44 1.29 -1.12 16.80
N GLN A 45 0.18 -1.38 17.48
CA GLN A 45 -1.15 -1.10 16.96
C GLN A 45 -1.32 0.39 16.61
N GLU A 46 -0.79 1.29 17.44
CA GLU A 46 -0.86 2.74 17.21
C GLU A 46 -0.14 3.16 15.93
N ARG A 47 1.01 2.54 15.63
CA ARG A 47 1.77 2.82 14.41
C ARG A 47 1.03 2.34 13.17
N LEU A 48 0.42 1.14 13.20
CA LEU A 48 -0.41 0.67 12.08
C LEU A 48 -1.63 1.56 11.88
N HIS A 49 -2.26 2.00 12.97
CA HIS A 49 -3.42 2.89 12.91
C HIS A 49 -3.06 4.25 12.29
N ALA A 50 -1.91 4.82 12.66
CA ALA A 50 -1.40 6.05 12.06
C ALA A 50 -1.06 5.88 10.58
N LEU A 51 -0.43 4.76 10.20
CA LEU A 51 -0.13 4.43 8.81
C LEU A 51 -1.40 4.27 7.97
N ALA A 52 -2.35 3.46 8.43
CA ALA A 52 -3.58 3.18 7.70
C ALA A 52 -4.37 4.48 7.46
N ARG A 53 -4.51 5.32 8.49
CA ARG A 53 -5.10 6.65 8.37
C ARG A 53 -4.39 7.51 7.33
N TYR A 54 -3.06 7.57 7.39
CA TYR A 54 -2.25 8.34 6.46
C TYR A 54 -2.45 7.89 5.00
N LEU A 55 -2.47 6.58 4.74
CA LEU A 55 -2.64 6.03 3.40
C LEU A 55 -4.02 6.33 2.82
N ILE A 56 -5.07 6.20 3.65
CA ILE A 56 -6.43 6.58 3.29
C ILE A 56 -6.51 8.08 2.97
N GLU A 57 -5.92 8.93 3.81
CA GLU A 57 -5.88 10.39 3.58
C GLU A 57 -5.15 10.75 2.27
N CYS A 58 -4.11 9.97 1.91
CA CYS A 58 -3.38 10.08 0.65
C CYS A 58 -4.11 9.55 -0.58
N ASN A 59 -5.34 9.01 -0.44
CA ASN A 59 -6.16 8.41 -1.49
C ASN A 59 -5.82 6.95 -1.86
N ALA A 60 -5.39 6.12 -0.89
CA ALA A 60 -5.37 4.68 -1.08
C ALA A 60 -6.80 4.15 -1.29
N ARG A 61 -7.03 3.39 -2.36
CA ARG A 61 -8.35 2.86 -2.74
C ARG A 61 -8.47 1.35 -2.67
N TYR A 62 -7.34 0.68 -2.75
CA TYR A 62 -7.29 -0.76 -2.64
C TYR A 62 -6.07 -1.13 -1.82
N VAL A 63 -6.28 -1.82 -0.70
CA VAL A 63 -5.23 -2.15 0.26
C VAL A 63 -5.13 -3.67 0.35
N VAL A 64 -4.03 -4.21 -0.16
CA VAL A 64 -3.65 -5.60 0.05
C VAL A 64 -2.83 -5.68 1.32
N CYS A 65 -3.30 -6.38 2.33
CA CYS A 65 -2.57 -6.68 3.56
C CYS A 65 -1.93 -8.05 3.41
N ALA A 66 -0.66 -8.22 3.74
CA ALA A 66 0.06 -9.47 3.58
C ALA A 66 1.02 -9.75 4.74
N GLY A 67 1.40 -11.01 4.92
CA GLY A 67 2.30 -11.46 5.97
C GLY A 67 1.59 -11.91 7.25
N ASP A 68 2.36 -12.31 8.27
CA ASP A 68 1.84 -12.98 9.47
C ASP A 68 0.89 -12.12 10.33
N ALA A 69 0.92 -10.79 10.14
CA ALA A 69 0.03 -9.82 10.78
C ALA A 69 -0.96 -9.19 9.79
N SER A 70 -1.21 -9.81 8.63
CA SER A 70 -2.09 -9.26 7.59
C SER A 70 -3.52 -9.06 8.06
N GLU A 71 -4.07 -10.00 8.85
CA GLU A 71 -5.43 -9.94 9.39
C GLU A 71 -5.57 -8.75 10.36
N ARG A 72 -4.67 -8.64 11.34
CA ARG A 72 -4.61 -7.47 12.24
C ARG A 72 -4.51 -6.16 11.48
N THR A 73 -3.72 -6.14 10.42
CA THR A 73 -3.53 -4.94 9.59
C THR A 73 -4.81 -4.60 8.85
N HIS A 74 -5.44 -5.59 8.25
CA HIS A 74 -6.72 -5.48 7.57
C HIS A 74 -7.82 -4.95 8.51
N ASP A 75 -7.95 -5.52 9.70
CA ASP A 75 -8.95 -5.09 10.70
C ASP A 75 -8.81 -3.61 11.06
N ILE A 76 -7.57 -3.11 11.17
CA ILE A 76 -7.30 -1.69 11.42
C ILE A 76 -7.75 -0.81 10.25
N PHE A 77 -7.54 -1.24 9.00
CA PHE A 77 -8.04 -0.50 7.84
C PHE A 77 -9.58 -0.47 7.84
N ASP A 78 -10.23 -1.60 8.04
CA ASP A 78 -11.69 -1.72 8.08
C ASP A 78 -12.30 -0.85 9.20
N GLU A 79 -11.67 -0.83 10.38
CA GLU A 79 -12.05 0.04 11.49
C GLU A 79 -12.00 1.52 11.07
N ILE A 80 -10.91 1.96 10.45
CA ILE A 80 -10.75 3.37 10.06
C ILE A 80 -11.72 3.75 8.93
N ILE A 81 -11.91 2.87 7.95
CA ILE A 81 -12.81 3.08 6.82
C ILE A 81 -14.25 3.25 7.33
N SER A 82 -14.70 2.32 8.18
CA SER A 82 -16.05 2.31 8.75
C SER A 82 -16.35 3.53 9.63
N HIS A 83 -15.43 3.92 10.51
CA HIS A 83 -15.62 5.06 11.42
C HIS A 83 -15.43 6.43 10.74
N GLY A 84 -14.61 6.52 9.69
CA GLY A 84 -14.26 7.78 9.04
C GLY A 84 -15.24 8.26 7.97
N HIS A 85 -16.21 7.43 7.59
CA HIS A 85 -17.12 7.62 6.44
C HIS A 85 -16.37 7.96 5.15
N TRP A 86 -15.21 7.34 4.94
CA TRP A 86 -14.30 7.67 3.83
C TRP A 86 -14.90 7.38 2.45
N ASP A 87 -15.69 6.31 2.36
CA ASP A 87 -16.39 5.93 1.14
C ASP A 87 -17.43 6.98 0.73
N GLN A 88 -18.09 7.60 1.72
CA GLN A 88 -19.11 8.63 1.49
C GLN A 88 -18.50 9.98 1.08
N LYS A 89 -17.32 10.32 1.60
CA LYS A 89 -16.66 11.61 1.35
C LYS A 89 -16.13 11.75 -0.07
N ARG A 90 -15.81 10.65 -0.74
CA ARG A 90 -15.18 10.67 -2.07
C ARG A 90 -15.93 9.88 -3.14
N GLY A 91 -17.08 9.29 -2.82
CA GLY A 91 -17.96 8.62 -3.78
C GLY A 91 -17.41 7.30 -4.34
N GLU A 92 -16.32 6.77 -3.76
CA GLU A 92 -15.64 5.55 -4.18
C GLU A 92 -15.32 4.74 -2.93
N ALA A 93 -15.65 3.45 -2.95
CA ALA A 93 -15.35 2.53 -1.87
C ALA A 93 -13.84 2.27 -1.77
N ILE A 94 -13.31 2.25 -0.55
CA ILE A 94 -11.98 1.72 -0.25
C ILE A 94 -12.13 0.22 0.00
N LEU A 95 -11.35 -0.57 -0.74
CA LEU A 95 -11.36 -2.02 -0.60
C LEU A 95 -10.11 -2.51 0.10
N THR A 96 -10.27 -3.54 0.92
CA THR A 96 -9.23 -4.19 1.69
C THR A 96 -9.26 -5.69 1.40
N THR A 97 -8.10 -6.35 1.45
CA THR A 97 -7.97 -7.81 1.39
C THR A 97 -6.77 -8.22 2.23
N TRP A 98 -6.76 -9.44 2.77
CA TRP A 98 -5.61 -9.97 3.51
C TRP A 98 -5.13 -11.31 2.94
N HIS A 99 -3.81 -11.53 3.02
CA HIS A 99 -3.10 -12.70 2.50
C HIS A 99 -2.10 -13.20 3.55
N ALA A 100 -2.51 -14.21 4.31
CA ALA A 100 -1.75 -14.70 5.47
C ALA A 100 -0.96 -15.99 5.20
N LYS A 101 -1.25 -16.70 4.10
CA LYS A 101 -0.71 -18.04 3.82
C LYS A 101 -0.10 -18.17 2.43
N GLU A 102 -0.37 -17.19 1.59
CA GLU A 102 0.10 -17.08 0.23
C GLU A 102 1.60 -16.79 0.22
N THR A 103 2.29 -17.33 -0.78
CA THR A 103 3.70 -17.03 -1.01
C THR A 103 3.88 -15.57 -1.43
N PRO A 104 5.06 -14.96 -1.20
CA PRO A 104 5.35 -13.61 -1.68
C PRO A 104 5.07 -13.43 -3.18
N GLU A 105 5.36 -14.44 -3.99
CA GLU A 105 5.09 -14.45 -5.43
C GLU A 105 3.60 -14.40 -5.73
N GLU A 106 2.77 -15.19 -5.04
CA GLU A 106 1.31 -15.18 -5.18
C GLU A 106 0.72 -13.83 -4.74
N ILE A 107 1.22 -13.25 -3.65
CA ILE A 107 0.80 -11.95 -3.13
C ILE A 107 1.13 -10.85 -4.13
N VAL A 108 2.37 -10.81 -4.66
CA VAL A 108 2.78 -9.83 -5.66
C VAL A 108 1.98 -10.03 -6.96
N PHE A 109 1.75 -11.27 -7.38
CA PHE A 109 0.93 -11.57 -8.54
C PHE A 109 -0.50 -11.05 -8.36
N HIS A 110 -1.14 -11.33 -7.22
CA HIS A 110 -2.46 -10.82 -6.88
C HIS A 110 -2.48 -9.29 -6.88
N PHE A 111 -1.52 -8.66 -6.20
CA PHE A 111 -1.41 -7.22 -6.11
C PHE A 111 -1.22 -6.54 -7.48
N VAL A 112 -0.42 -7.13 -8.36
CA VAL A 112 -0.15 -6.56 -9.69
C VAL A 112 -1.29 -6.81 -10.67
N ASN A 113 -2.03 -7.92 -10.54
CA ASN A 113 -2.98 -8.36 -11.58
C ASN A 113 -4.45 -8.34 -11.15
N ALA A 114 -4.75 -8.60 -9.88
CA ALA A 114 -6.13 -8.72 -9.38
C ALA A 114 -6.62 -7.46 -8.65
N ALA A 115 -5.72 -6.65 -8.08
CA ALA A 115 -6.04 -5.46 -7.31
C ALA A 115 -6.50 -4.24 -8.14
N HIS A 116 -7.01 -4.45 -9.37
CA HIS A 116 -7.48 -3.40 -10.27
C HIS A 116 -9.02 -3.40 -10.37
N PRO A 117 -9.73 -2.82 -9.38
CA PRO A 117 -11.20 -2.76 -9.42
C PRO A 117 -11.71 -1.92 -10.61
N GLU A 118 -10.90 -0.99 -11.13
CA GLU A 118 -11.17 -0.28 -12.39
C GLU A 118 -9.88 -0.03 -13.19
N ARG A 119 -9.97 -0.03 -14.52
CA ARG A 119 -8.86 0.27 -15.46
C ARG A 119 -8.27 1.70 -15.30
N SER A 120 -8.80 2.51 -14.39
CA SER A 120 -8.57 3.94 -14.22
C SER A 120 -7.53 4.29 -13.14
N ILE A 121 -7.11 3.37 -12.25
CA ILE A 121 -6.12 3.68 -11.21
C ILE A 121 -4.71 3.58 -11.80
N PRO A 122 -4.00 4.71 -12.03
CA PRO A 122 -2.75 4.69 -12.79
C PRO A 122 -1.54 4.37 -11.91
N LYS A 123 -1.71 4.34 -10.58
CA LYS A 123 -0.63 4.29 -9.60
C LYS A 123 -0.78 3.12 -8.66
N ILE A 124 0.32 2.40 -8.52
CA ILE A 124 0.52 1.34 -7.55
C ILE A 124 1.47 1.93 -6.50
N GLY A 125 1.41 1.45 -5.26
CA GLY A 125 2.36 1.73 -4.20
C GLY A 125 2.62 0.42 -3.47
N LEU A 126 3.87 0.07 -3.24
CA LEU A 126 4.20 -1.11 -2.42
C LEU A 126 4.73 -0.61 -1.07
N LEU A 127 4.43 -1.34 0.00
CA LEU A 127 4.79 -1.03 1.37
C LEU A 127 5.25 -2.33 2.01
N LEU A 128 6.54 -2.60 1.91
CA LEU A 128 7.17 -3.71 2.62
C LEU A 128 7.59 -3.23 4.02
N PHE A 129 7.49 -4.11 5.01
CA PHE A 129 8.03 -3.90 6.34
C PHE A 129 8.97 -5.06 6.67
N ASP A 130 10.26 -4.87 6.39
CA ASP A 130 11.31 -5.87 6.64
C ASP A 130 11.90 -5.70 8.06
N HIS A 131 12.16 -6.84 8.71
CA HIS A 131 12.69 -7.00 10.08
C HIS A 131 14.23 -6.98 10.15
N ALA A 132 14.95 -6.93 9.03
CA ALA A 132 16.39 -7.22 9.02
C ALA A 132 17.28 -6.24 9.80
N ASP A 133 16.80 -5.05 10.18
CA ASP A 133 17.57 -4.16 11.05
C ASP A 133 16.64 -3.29 11.90
N ALA A 134 16.69 -3.45 13.23
CA ALA A 134 15.82 -2.80 14.22
C ALA A 134 15.92 -1.24 14.25
N THR A 135 16.65 -0.66 13.30
CA THR A 135 16.89 0.78 13.17
C THR A 135 16.38 1.35 11.84
N ALA A 136 15.94 0.53 10.87
CA ALA A 136 15.45 0.99 9.57
C ALA A 136 14.33 0.09 9.00
N HIS A 137 13.09 0.59 8.99
CA HIS A 137 11.98 -0.08 8.32
C HIS A 137 12.07 0.15 6.81
N ARG A 138 12.22 -0.89 5.98
CA ARG A 138 12.39 -0.70 4.52
C ARG A 138 11.07 -0.65 3.76
N PHE A 139 10.58 0.56 3.49
CA PHE A 139 9.44 0.79 2.61
C PHE A 139 9.83 0.65 1.12
N VAL A 140 8.94 0.16 0.25
CA VAL A 140 9.24 -0.04 -1.18
C VAL A 140 8.09 0.46 -2.05
N ALA A 141 8.01 1.76 -2.34
CA ALA A 141 6.89 2.32 -3.13
C ALA A 141 7.04 2.10 -4.66
N CYS A 142 6.35 1.10 -5.21
CA CYS A 142 6.33 0.81 -6.65
C CYS A 142 5.34 1.69 -7.45
N ILE A 143 5.79 2.81 -8.03
CA ILE A 143 4.92 3.75 -8.78
C ILE A 143 4.88 3.46 -10.28
N ARG A 144 3.73 2.99 -10.80
CA ARG A 144 3.45 2.96 -12.25
C ARG A 144 3.32 4.39 -12.79
N LYS A 145 4.02 4.70 -13.90
CA LYS A 145 3.75 5.85 -14.76
C LYS A 145 3.24 5.33 -16.09
N THR A 146 1.99 5.60 -16.44
CA THR A 146 1.49 5.38 -17.81
C THR A 146 2.18 6.37 -18.74
N PRO A 147 2.57 5.98 -19.98
CA PRO A 147 3.03 6.97 -20.96
C PRO A 147 1.96 8.05 -21.12
N ALA A 148 2.40 9.30 -21.25
CA ALA A 148 1.49 10.35 -21.70
C ALA A 148 0.97 9.94 -23.07
N GLN A 149 -0.35 9.86 -23.24
CA GLN A 149 -0.92 9.82 -24.58
C GLN A 149 -0.58 11.16 -25.23
N GLU A 150 0.19 11.12 -26.33
CA GLU A 150 0.45 12.26 -27.21
C GLU A 150 -0.84 12.79 -27.85
#